data_AF-A0A1S2LPU4-F1
#
_entry.id   AF-A0A1S2LPU4-F1
#
_cell.length_a   1.000
_cell.length_b   1.000
_cell.length_c   1.000
_cell.angle_alpha   90.00
_cell.angle_beta   90.00
_cell.angle_gamma   90.00
#
_symmetry.space_group_name_H-M   'P 1'
#
loop_
_entity.id
_entity.type
_entity.pdbx_description
1 polymer ?
#
loop_
_entity_poly.entity_id
_entity_poly.type
_entity_poly.pdbx_seq_one_letter_code
_entity_poly.pdbx_strand_id
1 'polypeptide(L)'
;MKVLVKKSSKNIQGNPHIKTALCEVAWAISRSRKTAMSSVFWTLSARRGKKKALQAIAHKVLRIIYTLLLNKQNYSEPGLAK
;
A
#
# COMPACT_ATOMS: atom_id res chain seq x y z
N MET A 1 -21.22 12.01 -23.39
CA MET A 1 -20.06 11.15 -23.07
C MET A 1 -19.26 11.78 -21.92
N LYS A 2 -19.15 11.13 -20.75
CA LYS A 2 -18.30 11.64 -19.65
C LYS A 2 -16.84 11.46 -20.05
N VAL A 3 -16.15 12.55 -20.38
CA VAL A 3 -14.70 12.53 -20.60
C VAL A 3 -14.04 12.14 -19.27
N LEU A 4 -13.45 10.95 -19.22
CA LEU A 4 -12.66 10.51 -18.08
C LEU A 4 -11.36 11.31 -18.07
N VAL A 5 -11.38 12.48 -17.43
CA VAL A 5 -10.19 13.29 -17.20
C VAL A 5 -9.16 12.46 -16.44
N LYS A 6 -8.01 12.23 -17.09
CA LYS A 6 -6.89 11.49 -16.51
C LYS A 6 -6.28 12.31 -15.37
N LYS A 7 -6.64 11.95 -14.13
CA LYS A 7 -6.04 12.55 -12.93
C LYS A 7 -4.53 12.29 -12.90
N SER A 8 -3.76 13.31 -12.53
CA SER A 8 -2.30 13.25 -12.43
C SER A 8 -1.86 12.10 -11.51
N SER A 9 -0.92 11.29 -11.98
CA SER A 9 -0.34 10.17 -11.21
C SER A 9 0.92 10.56 -10.46
N LYS A 10 1.18 11.86 -10.29
CA LYS A 10 2.36 12.34 -9.55
C LYS A 10 2.21 11.96 -8.09
N ASN A 11 3.22 11.27 -7.56
CA ASN A 11 3.30 11.01 -6.13
C ASN A 11 3.85 12.26 -5.42
N ILE A 12 3.33 12.55 -4.24
CA ILE A 12 3.86 13.63 -3.39
C ILE A 12 5.28 13.26 -2.97
N GLN A 13 6.17 14.26 -2.98
CA GLN A 13 7.51 14.12 -2.43
C GLN A 13 7.43 14.21 -0.90
N GLY A 14 8.04 13.26 -0.20
CA GLY A 14 8.11 13.22 1.25
C GLY A 14 9.52 12.81 1.68
N ASN A 15 9.72 12.57 2.98
CA ASN A 15 11.04 12.19 3.50
C ASN A 15 11.55 10.91 2.80
N PRO A 16 12.74 10.94 2.16
CA PRO A 16 13.28 9.81 1.43
C PRO A 16 13.52 8.58 2.31
N HIS A 17 13.94 8.76 3.56
CA HIS A 17 14.23 7.64 4.48
C HIS A 17 12.97 6.86 4.87
N ILE A 18 11.87 7.57 5.14
CA ILE A 18 10.59 6.92 5.45
C ILE A 18 10.08 6.18 4.22
N LYS A 19 10.26 6.78 3.04
CA LYS A 19 9.83 6.18 1.78
C LYS A 19 10.61 4.91 1.46
N THR A 20 11.93 4.88 1.69
CA THR A 20 12.75 3.67 1.48
C THR A 20 12.34 2.56 2.45
N ALA A 21 12.20 2.87 3.74
CA ALA A 21 11.76 1.90 4.75
C ALA A 21 10.38 1.31 4.42
N LEU A 22 9.40 2.15 4.05
CA LEU A 22 8.07 1.69 3.63
C LEU A 22 8.12 0.84 2.35
N CYS A 23 9.07 1.10 1.46
CA CYS A 23 9.26 0.31 0.25
C CYS A 23 9.80 -1.09 0.57
N GLU A 24 10.76 -1.20 1.50
CA GLU A 24 11.28 -2.47 2.00
C GLU A 24 10.18 -3.29 2.69
N VAL A 25 9.37 -2.65 3.53
CA VAL A 25 8.19 -3.27 4.16
C VAL A 25 7.20 -3.76 3.09
N ALA A 26 6.92 -2.95 2.06
CA ALA A 26 6.07 -3.38 0.95
C ALA A 26 6.65 -4.58 0.19
N TRP A 27 7.97 -4.66 0.08
CA TRP A 27 8.65 -5.79 -0.54
C TRP A 27 8.53 -7.07 0.32
N ALA A 28 8.68 -6.96 1.63
CA ALA A 28 8.43 -8.06 2.56
C ALA A 28 6.98 -8.56 2.48
N ILE A 29 6.00 -7.64 2.41
CA ILE A 29 4.57 -7.97 2.23
C ILE A 29 4.34 -8.71 0.92
N SER A 30 5.01 -8.33 -0.16
CA SER A 30 4.85 -8.98 -1.47
C SER A 30 5.28 -10.47 -1.46
N ARG A 31 6.24 -10.82 -0.59
CA ARG A 31 6.75 -12.18 -0.43
C ARG A 31 5.98 -12.98 0.62
N SER A 32 5.30 -12.31 1.55
CA SER A 32 4.48 -12.96 2.56
C SER A 32 3.29 -13.69 1.93
N ARG A 33 3.12 -14.96 2.29
CA ARG A 33 1.99 -15.80 1.87
C ARG A 33 0.94 -15.77 2.98
N LYS A 34 -0.34 -15.64 2.61
CA LYS A 34 -1.50 -15.55 3.51
C LYS A 34 -1.72 -14.18 4.20
N THR A 35 -1.47 -13.07 3.52
CA THR A 35 -1.93 -11.75 3.98
C THR A 35 -2.87 -11.13 2.96
N ALA A 36 -3.91 -10.43 3.43
CA ALA A 36 -4.84 -9.74 2.54
C ALA A 36 -4.11 -8.68 1.69
N MET A 37 -3.06 -8.09 2.26
CA MET A 37 -2.22 -7.12 1.56
C MET A 37 -1.41 -7.72 0.41
N SER A 38 -0.93 -8.96 0.56
CA SER A 38 -0.23 -9.67 -0.52
C SER A 38 -1.17 -9.92 -1.71
N SER A 39 -2.43 -10.30 -1.46
CA SER A 39 -3.41 -10.43 -2.55
C SER A 39 -3.61 -9.10 -3.30
N VAL A 40 -3.76 -7.99 -2.57
CA VAL A 40 -3.87 -6.66 -3.17
C VAL A 40 -2.63 -6.29 -3.99
N PHE A 41 -1.44 -6.69 -3.54
CA PHE A 41 -0.20 -6.51 -4.32
C PHE A 41 -0.29 -7.17 -5.68
N TRP A 42 -0.63 -8.46 -5.71
CA TRP A 42 -0.64 -9.24 -6.94
C TRP A 42 -1.66 -8.69 -7.94
N THR A 43 -2.88 -8.38 -7.48
CA THR A 43 -3.91 -7.74 -8.31
C THR A 43 -3.44 -6.39 -8.88
N LEU A 44 -2.78 -5.58 -8.06
CA LEU A 44 -2.31 -4.26 -8.49
C LEU A 44 -1.08 -4.35 -9.41
N SER A 45 -0.20 -5.31 -9.16
CA SER A 45 0.99 -5.57 -9.96
C SER A 45 0.62 -6.00 -11.38
N ALA A 46 -0.45 -6.80 -11.53
CA ALA A 46 -0.98 -7.22 -12.83
C ALA A 46 -1.54 -6.03 -13.63
N ARG A 47 -2.18 -5.06 -12.96
CA ARG A 47 -2.84 -3.91 -13.62
C ARG A 47 -1.91 -2.71 -13.91
N ARG A 48 -0.94 -2.44 -13.03
CA ARG A 48 -0.14 -1.20 -13.05
C ARG A 48 1.37 -1.41 -13.07
N GLY A 49 1.82 -2.65 -12.99
CA GLY A 49 3.23 -3.03 -12.87
C GLY A 49 3.76 -3.01 -11.42
N LYS A 50 4.83 -3.78 -11.19
CA LYS A 50 5.39 -4.05 -9.85
C LYS A 50 5.83 -2.78 -9.10
N LYS A 51 6.48 -1.83 -9.78
CA LYS A 51 6.97 -0.57 -9.15
C LYS A 51 5.83 0.28 -8.58
N LYS A 52 4.75 0.46 -9.36
CA LYS A 52 3.57 1.22 -8.93
C LYS A 52 2.77 0.47 -7.86
N ALA A 53 2.76 -0.86 -7.91
CA ALA A 53 2.13 -1.68 -6.88
C ALA A 53 2.85 -1.56 -5.52
N LEU A 54 4.18 -1.60 -5.49
CA LEU A 54 4.97 -1.40 -4.27
C LEU A 54 4.67 -0.04 -3.62
N GLN A 55 4.69 1.04 -4.42
CA GLN A 55 4.41 2.39 -3.93
C GLN A 55 2.99 2.53 -3.36
N ALA A 56 2.00 1.88 -3.98
CA ALA A 56 0.63 1.90 -3.49
C ALA A 56 0.47 1.12 -2.17
N ILE A 57 1.18 0.01 -2.00
CA ILE A 57 1.18 -0.74 -0.73
C ILE A 57 1.88 0.06 0.36
N ALA A 58 3.05 0.61 0.07
CA ALA A 58 3.76 1.50 1.00
C ALA A 58 2.83 2.61 1.53
N HIS A 59 2.07 3.24 0.63
CA HIS A 59 1.08 4.26 1.01
C HIS A 59 -0.08 3.68 1.85
N LYS A 60 -0.59 2.51 1.51
CA LYS A 60 -1.65 1.83 2.27
C LYS A 60 -1.19 1.49 3.70
N VAL A 61 0.03 0.97 3.85
CA VAL A 61 0.65 0.65 5.14
C VAL A 61 0.82 1.92 5.97
N LEU A 62 1.33 3.00 5.37
CA LEU A 62 1.46 4.29 6.05
C LEU A 62 0.11 4.80 6.58
N ARG A 63 -0.96 4.70 5.78
CA ARG A 63 -2.32 5.07 6.20
C ARG A 63 -2.80 4.22 7.38
N ILE A 64 -2.54 2.92 7.36
CA ILE A 64 -2.87 2.02 8.48
C ILE A 64 -2.15 2.47 9.74
N ILE A 65 -0.82 2.63 9.69
CA ILE A 65 -0.02 3.09 10.83
C ILE A 65 -0.56 4.40 11.40
N TYR A 66 -0.83 5.38 10.53
CA TYR A 66 -1.40 6.66 10.94
C TYR A 66 -2.73 6.51 11.68
N THR A 67 -3.66 5.69 11.16
CA THR A 67 -4.95 5.44 11.83
C THR A 67 -4.80 4.70 13.16
N LEU A 68 -3.84 3.79 13.27
CA LEU A 68 -3.57 3.07 14.52
C LEU A 68 -3.03 4.01 15.60
N LEU A 69 -2.10 4.89 15.22
CA LEU A 69 -1.55 5.89 16.14
C LEU A 69 -2.60 6.90 16.59
N LEU A 70 -3.47 7.35 15.67
CA LEU A 70 -4.51 8.32 15.98
C LEU A 70 -5.59 7.73 16.91
N ASN A 71 -6.04 6.51 16.63
CA ASN A 71 -7.13 5.87 17.37
C ASN A 71 -6.66 5.10 18.61
N LYS A 72 -5.34 4.91 18.80
CA LYS A 72 -4.73 4.05 19.83
C LYS A 72 -5.31 2.62 19.85
N GLN A 73 -5.61 2.08 18.67
CA GLN A 73 -6.19 0.75 18.50
C GLN A 73 -5.14 -0.23 17.97
N ASN A 74 -5.29 -1.50 18.34
CA ASN A 74 -4.46 -2.58 17.80
C ASN A 74 -4.79 -2.84 16.33
N TYR A 75 -3.78 -3.26 15.57
CA TYR A 75 -3.97 -3.64 14.17
C TYR A 75 -4.78 -4.93 14.07
N SER A 76 -5.94 -4.86 13.42
CA SER A 76 -6.71 -6.03 13.01
C SER A 76 -6.68 -6.14 11.49
N GLU A 77 -6.15 -7.23 10.94
CA GLU A 77 -6.10 -7.41 9.49
C GLU A 77 -7.50 -7.70 8.92
N PRO A 78 -8.08 -6.82 8.08
CA PRO A 78 -9.36 -7.08 7.46
C PRO A 78 -9.16 -8.15 6.37
N GLY A 79 -9.61 -9.37 6.63
CA GLY A 79 -9.53 -10.50 5.70
C GLY A 79 -8.84 -11.76 6.26
N LEU A 80 -8.42 -11.74 7.53
CA LEU A 80 -7.94 -12.92 8.26
C LEU A 80 -8.77 -13.19 9.52
N ALA A 81 -10.05 -12.82 9.49
CA ALA A 81 -11.01 -13.35 10.45
C ALA A 81 -11.19 -14.84 10.15
N LYS A 82 -10.86 -15.68 11.15
CA LYS A 82 -11.18 -17.11 11.13
C LYS A 82 -12.67 -17.34 10.95
#